data_AF-R7T0B9-F1
#
_entry.id   AF-R7T0B9-F1
#
_cell.length_a   1.000
_cell.length_b   1.000
_cell.length_c   1.000
_cell.angle_alpha   90.00
_cell.angle_beta   90.00
_cell.angle_gamma   90.00
#
_symmetry.space_group_name_H-M   'P 1'
#
loop_
_entity.id
_entity.type
_entity.pdbx_description
1 polymer ?
#
loop_
_entity_poly.entity_id
_entity_poly.type
_entity_poly.pdbx_seq_one_letter_code
_entity_poly.pdbx_strand_id
1 'polypeptide(L)'
;MNIDPSTSFYLNLGNDRPNITWEVRYMKAGRPELDELEFLLPTLPNSSRLTKTMVFFDDITASMKARRWFQKRLPAALYPRVRCYNARRGELSKGLVMSQFLKGDIDILLATEAAGMGCDIPDVAKVVQFKAPNSLSTWLQRAGRAGRSASIQARAVLLIQ
;
A
#
# COMPACT_ATOMS: atom_id res chain seq x y z
N MET A 1 -11.62 -22.95 -25.25
CA MET A 1 -11.41 -21.60 -25.79
C MET A 1 -10.38 -21.74 -26.90
N ASN A 2 -10.82 -21.84 -28.17
CA ASN A 2 -9.93 -22.00 -29.33
C ASN A 2 -9.54 -20.60 -29.81
N ILE A 3 -8.32 -20.18 -29.49
CA ILE A 3 -7.72 -18.98 -30.09
C ILE A 3 -7.22 -19.39 -31.47
N ASP A 4 -7.74 -18.76 -32.52
CA ASP A 4 -7.33 -19.01 -33.91
C ASP A 4 -6.00 -18.28 -34.19
N PRO A 5 -4.90 -19.01 -34.47
CA PRO A 5 -3.59 -18.41 -34.72
C PRO A 5 -3.54 -17.56 -36.00
N SER A 6 -4.45 -17.77 -36.94
CA SER A 6 -4.46 -17.06 -38.23
C SER A 6 -5.08 -15.66 -38.16
N THR A 7 -5.86 -15.40 -37.10
CA THR A 7 -6.57 -14.13 -36.86
C THR A 7 -6.16 -13.47 -35.55
N SER A 8 -5.14 -13.99 -34.86
CA SER A 8 -4.64 -13.44 -33.60
C SER A 8 -3.18 -13.00 -33.69
N PHE A 9 -2.82 -12.03 -32.86
CA PHE A 9 -1.44 -11.58 -32.67
C PHE A 9 -1.15 -11.45 -31.17
N TYR A 10 0.10 -11.72 -30.79
CA TYR A 10 0.55 -11.56 -29.41
C TYR A 10 1.06 -10.14 -29.19
N LEU A 11 0.44 -9.42 -28.27
CA LEU A 11 0.87 -8.09 -27.87
C LEU A 11 1.36 -8.11 -26.43
N ASN A 12 2.66 -7.89 -26.23
CA ASN A 12 3.26 -7.69 -24.92
C ASN A 12 3.58 -6.21 -24.74
N LEU A 13 2.78 -5.51 -23.95
CA LEU A 13 2.97 -4.09 -23.64
C LEU A 13 3.97 -3.85 -22.50
N GLY A 14 4.57 -4.91 -21.95
CA GLY A 14 5.45 -4.83 -20.79
C GLY A 14 4.71 -4.40 -19.52
N ASN A 15 5.48 -4.20 -18.45
CA ASN A 15 5.00 -3.72 -17.15
C ASN A 15 5.62 -2.38 -16.77
N ASP A 16 6.16 -1.64 -17.74
CA ASP A 16 6.83 -0.37 -17.46
C ASP A 16 5.83 0.67 -16.94
N ARG A 17 6.24 1.37 -15.88
CA ARG A 17 5.44 2.36 -15.17
C ARG A 17 6.36 3.54 -14.84
N PRO A 18 6.62 4.42 -15.82
CA PRO A 18 7.60 5.51 -15.67
C PRO A 18 7.22 6.51 -14.56
N ASN A 19 5.94 6.57 -14.21
CA ASN A 19 5.42 7.41 -13.14
C ASN A 19 5.53 6.77 -11.74
N ILE A 20 6.18 5.60 -11.61
CA ILE A 20 6.47 4.95 -10.33
C ILE A 20 7.98 4.97 -10.09
N THR A 21 8.40 5.66 -9.02
CA THR A 21 9.77 5.58 -8.52
C THR A 21 9.91 4.35 -7.62
N TRP A 22 10.79 3.42 -8.01
CA TRP A 22 11.08 2.19 -7.27
C TRP A 22 12.18 2.43 -6.23
N GLU A 23 11.95 1.98 -5.00
CA GLU A 23 12.89 2.10 -3.90
C GLU A 23 13.00 0.78 -3.13
N VAL A 24 14.24 0.38 -2.84
CA VAL A 24 14.54 -0.68 -1.89
C VAL A 24 15.25 -0.04 -0.71
N ARG A 25 14.78 -0.29 0.51
CA ARG A 25 15.39 0.24 1.73
C ARG A 25 15.71 -0.89 2.68
N TYR A 26 16.94 -0.91 3.16
CA TYR A 26 17.37 -1.83 4.20
C TYR A 26 16.89 -1.32 5.57
N MET A 27 16.27 -2.22 6.33
CA MET A 27 15.85 -1.98 7.70
C MET A 27 17.09 -1.95 8.59
N LYS A 28 17.16 -0.99 9.51
CA LYS A 28 18.35 -0.78 10.34
C LYS A 28 18.39 -1.81 11.46
N ALA A 29 19.49 -2.57 11.52
CA ALA A 29 19.76 -3.49 12.64
C ALA A 29 19.76 -2.73 13.98
N GLY A 30 19.25 -3.39 15.03
CA GLY A 30 19.22 -2.83 16.39
C GLY A 30 18.12 -1.79 16.65
N ARG A 31 17.24 -1.52 15.69
CA ARG A 31 16.04 -0.68 15.88
C ARG A 31 14.75 -1.51 15.83
N PRO A 32 13.67 -1.07 16.50
CA PRO A 32 12.35 -1.65 16.29
C PRO A 32 11.95 -1.58 14.82
N GLU A 33 11.60 -2.71 14.23
CA GLU A 33 11.31 -2.84 12.79
C GLU A 33 10.23 -1.87 12.28
N LEU A 34 9.25 -1.52 13.12
CA LEU A 34 8.17 -0.59 12.76
C LEU A 34 8.63 0.87 12.67
N ASP A 35 9.79 1.22 13.24
CA ASP A 35 10.36 2.57 13.10
C ASP A 35 10.80 2.85 11.65
N GLU A 36 10.96 1.82 10.83
CA GLU A 36 11.18 1.97 9.39
C GLU A 36 9.98 2.60 8.65
N LEU A 37 8.82 2.75 9.31
CA LEU A 37 7.65 3.45 8.79
C LEU A 37 7.60 4.94 9.15
N GLU A 38 8.62 5.48 9.86
CA GLU A 38 8.66 6.90 10.26
C GLU A 38 8.55 7.87 9.09
N PHE A 39 9.05 7.50 7.90
CA PHE A 39 8.94 8.34 6.69
C PHE A 39 7.49 8.53 6.18
N LEU A 40 6.52 7.83 6.78
CA LEU A 40 5.09 7.99 6.51
C LEU A 40 4.40 8.95 7.49
N LEU A 41 5.08 9.39 8.55
CA LEU A 41 4.58 10.42 9.46
C LEU A 41 4.56 11.79 8.76
N PRO A 42 3.73 12.74 9.24
CA PRO A 42 3.73 14.10 8.70
C PRO A 42 5.11 14.73 8.79
N THR A 43 5.58 15.34 7.70
CA THR A 43 6.83 16.12 7.68
C THR A 43 6.63 17.53 8.23
N LEU A 44 5.43 18.08 8.10
CA LEU A 44 5.09 19.43 8.55
C LEU A 44 4.30 19.37 9.87
N PRO A 45 4.63 20.24 10.85
CA PRO A 45 3.83 20.38 12.06
C PRO A 45 2.39 20.79 11.72
N ASN A 46 1.43 20.33 12.51
CA ASN A 46 -0.01 20.61 12.36
C ASN A 46 -0.65 20.12 11.04
N SER A 47 -0.01 19.22 10.30
CA SER A 47 -0.62 18.66 9.10
C SER A 47 -1.89 17.87 9.44
N SER A 48 -3.00 18.21 8.81
CA SER A 48 -4.30 17.55 9.00
C SER A 48 -4.48 16.31 8.11
N ARG A 49 -3.49 16.00 7.25
CA ARG A 49 -3.52 14.95 6.24
C ARG A 49 -2.21 14.15 6.24
N LEU A 50 -2.31 12.89 5.86
CA LEU A 50 -1.15 12.05 5.51
C LEU A 50 -1.14 11.83 3.99
N THR A 51 0.03 11.50 3.44
CA THR A 51 0.12 11.07 2.03
C THR A 51 -0.69 9.79 1.84
N LYS A 52 -1.57 9.75 0.81
CA LYS A 52 -2.37 8.56 0.50
C LYS A 52 -1.46 7.36 0.19
N THR A 53 -1.44 6.39 1.12
CA THR A 53 -0.46 5.29 1.14
C THR A 53 -1.13 3.95 1.40
N MET A 54 -0.69 2.91 0.70
CA MET A 54 -0.98 1.53 1.07
C MET A 54 0.29 0.89 1.64
N VAL A 55 0.18 0.29 2.82
CA VAL A 55 1.27 -0.48 3.44
C VAL A 55 0.84 -1.93 3.52
N PHE A 56 1.55 -2.80 2.81
CA PHE A 56 1.31 -4.23 2.79
C PHE A 56 2.15 -4.95 3.84
N PHE A 57 1.52 -5.87 4.54
CA PHE A 57 2.11 -6.79 5.50
C PHE A 57 1.72 -8.21 5.12
N ASP A 58 2.63 -9.16 5.32
CA ASP A 58 2.32 -10.58 5.12
C ASP A 58 1.62 -11.22 6.32
N ASP A 59 1.57 -10.52 7.47
CA ASP A 59 0.87 -10.96 8.68
C ASP A 59 -0.11 -9.91 9.22
N ILE A 60 -1.29 -10.39 9.64
CA ILE A 60 -2.36 -9.55 10.21
C ILE A 60 -1.92 -8.96 11.54
N THR A 61 -1.19 -9.71 12.36
CA THR A 61 -0.71 -9.22 13.66
C THR A 61 0.27 -8.07 13.47
N ALA A 62 1.16 -8.15 12.49
CA ALA A 62 2.08 -7.08 12.11
C ALA A 62 1.33 -5.79 11.70
N SER A 63 0.31 -5.88 10.85
CA SER A 63 -0.50 -4.70 10.48
C SER A 63 -1.24 -4.08 11.68
N MET A 64 -1.70 -4.88 12.64
CA MET A 64 -2.32 -4.38 13.87
C MET A 64 -1.30 -3.73 14.82
N LYS A 65 -0.09 -4.30 14.92
CA LYS A 65 1.02 -3.68 15.66
C LYS A 65 1.42 -2.33 15.03
N ALA A 66 1.51 -2.28 13.70
CA ALA A 66 1.77 -1.04 12.96
C ALA A 66 0.68 0.01 13.22
N ARG A 67 -0.59 -0.38 13.26
CA ARG A 67 -1.69 0.54 13.62
C ARG A 67 -1.49 1.19 14.99
N ARG A 68 -1.16 0.39 16.00
CA ARG A 68 -0.89 0.89 17.36
C ARG A 68 0.36 1.77 17.38
N TRP A 69 1.38 1.40 16.60
CA TRP A 69 2.61 2.18 16.45
C TRP A 69 2.32 3.58 15.89
N PHE A 70 1.49 3.69 14.84
CA PHE A 70 1.04 4.97 14.29
C PHE A 70 0.25 5.79 15.32
N GLN A 71 -0.67 5.17 16.06
CA GLN A 71 -1.46 5.87 17.09
C GLN A 71 -0.59 6.46 18.20
N LYS A 72 0.55 5.83 18.53
CA LYS A 72 1.48 6.37 19.53
C LYS A 72 2.28 7.58 19.04
N ARG A 73 2.36 7.80 17.72
CA ARG A 73 3.22 8.82 17.08
C ARG A 73 2.45 9.91 16.33
N LEU A 74 1.16 9.71 16.10
CA LEU A 74 0.29 10.69 15.46
C LEU A 74 -0.53 11.46 16.50
N PRO A 75 -0.93 12.70 16.22
CA PRO A 75 -1.98 13.38 16.97
C PRO A 75 -3.31 12.61 16.89
N ALA A 76 -4.13 12.72 17.96
CA ALA A 76 -5.42 12.03 18.04
C ALA A 76 -6.36 12.32 16.84
N ALA A 77 -6.30 13.54 16.30
CA ALA A 77 -7.07 13.95 15.12
C ALA A 77 -6.74 13.12 13.86
N LEU A 78 -5.52 12.56 13.75
CA LEU A 78 -5.10 11.73 12.62
C LEU A 78 -5.34 10.23 12.87
N TYR A 79 -5.81 9.82 14.05
CA TYR A 79 -6.09 8.40 14.31
C TYR A 79 -7.06 7.82 13.28
N PRO A 80 -8.21 8.42 12.94
CA PRO A 80 -9.16 7.81 12.00
C PRO A 80 -8.56 7.60 10.59
N ARG A 81 -7.52 8.37 10.24
CA ARG A 81 -6.89 8.38 8.91
C ARG A 81 -5.96 7.21 8.63
N VAL A 82 -5.70 6.33 9.61
CA VAL A 82 -4.97 5.07 9.36
C VAL A 82 -5.79 3.87 9.82
N ARG A 83 -6.03 2.90 8.93
CA ARG A 83 -6.90 1.75 9.22
C ARG A 83 -6.32 0.46 8.67
N CYS A 84 -6.58 -0.64 9.37
CA CYS A 84 -6.25 -1.97 8.88
C CYS A 84 -7.33 -2.48 7.91
N TYR A 85 -6.89 -3.18 6.87
CA TYR A 85 -7.72 -3.88 5.90
C TYR A 85 -7.21 -5.32 5.77
N ASN A 86 -7.94 -6.28 6.34
CA ASN A 86 -7.53 -7.67 6.37
C ASN A 86 -8.73 -8.62 6.45
N ALA A 87 -8.48 -9.91 6.21
CA ALA A 87 -9.51 -10.94 6.13
C ALA A 87 -10.28 -11.19 7.43
N ARG A 88 -9.77 -10.76 8.60
CA ARG A 88 -10.49 -10.90 9.88
C ARG A 88 -11.66 -9.92 10.02
N ARG A 89 -11.83 -8.98 9.08
CA ARG A 89 -12.97 -8.06 9.04
C ARG A 89 -14.10 -8.64 8.21
N GLY A 90 -15.33 -8.55 8.71
CA GLY A 90 -16.53 -8.90 7.95
C GLY A 90 -16.68 -8.06 6.67
N GLU A 91 -17.41 -8.59 5.68
CA GLU A 91 -17.51 -8.00 4.33
C GLU A 91 -17.98 -6.54 4.34
N LEU A 92 -19.02 -6.23 5.11
CA LEU A 92 -19.53 -4.87 5.29
C LEU A 92 -18.46 -3.92 5.84
N SER A 93 -17.65 -4.38 6.80
CA SER A 93 -16.56 -3.57 7.38
C SER A 93 -15.43 -3.33 6.38
N LYS A 94 -15.09 -4.33 5.56
CA LYS A 94 -14.12 -4.17 4.46
C LYS A 94 -14.62 -3.16 3.44
N GLY A 95 -15.87 -3.28 2.99
CA GLY A 95 -16.50 -2.35 2.05
C GLY A 95 -16.50 -0.91 2.57
N LEU A 96 -16.85 -0.71 3.84
CA LEU A 96 -16.83 0.62 4.47
C LEU A 96 -15.42 1.22 4.51
N VAL A 97 -14.43 0.45 4.96
CA VAL A 97 -13.03 0.92 5.03
C VAL A 97 -12.49 1.25 3.65
N MET A 98 -12.77 0.40 2.65
CA MET A 98 -12.37 0.67 1.27
C MET A 98 -13.03 1.95 0.74
N SER A 99 -14.33 2.12 0.96
CA SER A 99 -15.05 3.35 0.58
C SER A 99 -14.45 4.60 1.23
N GLN A 100 -14.14 4.54 2.52
CA GLN A 100 -13.48 5.63 3.26
C GLN A 100 -12.07 5.94 2.71
N PHE A 101 -11.32 4.92 2.31
CA PHE A 101 -10.01 5.10 1.70
C PHE A 101 -10.09 5.72 0.30
N LEU A 102 -11.08 5.30 -0.50
CA LEU A 102 -11.34 5.89 -1.81
C LEU A 102 -11.71 7.37 -1.71
N LYS A 103 -12.58 7.73 -0.74
CA LYS A 103 -13.02 9.11 -0.48
C LYS A 103 -11.95 10.02 0.16
N GLY A 104 -10.86 9.44 0.69
CA GLY A 104 -9.79 10.18 1.36
C GLY A 104 -10.06 10.50 2.84
N ASP A 105 -11.03 9.83 3.46
CA ASP A 105 -11.23 9.85 4.91
C ASP A 105 -10.12 9.05 5.62
N ILE A 106 -9.61 8.02 4.93
CA ILE A 106 -8.42 7.26 5.33
C ILE A 106 -7.31 7.64 4.37
N ASP A 107 -6.16 8.02 4.91
CA ASP A 107 -4.96 8.33 4.15
C ASP A 107 -3.99 7.15 4.10
N ILE A 108 -3.87 6.33 5.15
CA ILE A 108 -2.98 5.16 5.15
C ILE A 108 -3.76 3.88 5.41
N LEU A 109 -3.72 2.96 4.44
CA LEU A 109 -4.34 1.65 4.52
C LEU A 109 -3.29 0.58 4.84
N LEU A 110 -3.41 -0.07 6.00
CA LEU A 110 -2.54 -1.17 6.43
C LEU A 110 -3.17 -2.50 6.00
N ALA A 111 -2.72 -3.03 4.88
CA ALA A 111 -3.31 -4.18 4.22
C ALA A 111 -2.54 -5.48 4.46
N THR A 112 -3.25 -6.60 4.47
CA THR A 112 -2.68 -7.93 4.21
C THR A 112 -3.31 -8.52 2.96
N GLU A 113 -2.68 -9.55 2.36
CA GLU A 113 -3.07 -10.47 1.24
C GLU A 113 -4.40 -10.22 0.47
N ALA A 114 -5.48 -9.82 1.12
CA ALA A 114 -6.83 -9.59 0.57
C ALA A 114 -7.13 -8.17 0.01
N ALA A 115 -6.20 -7.21 0.00
CA ALA A 115 -6.47 -5.90 -0.65
C ALA A 115 -6.36 -5.92 -2.20
N GLY A 116 -6.02 -7.08 -2.80
CA GLY A 116 -5.62 -7.20 -4.20
C GLY A 116 -6.69 -7.65 -5.21
N MET A 117 -7.86 -8.16 -4.79
CA MET A 117 -8.85 -8.64 -5.75
C MET A 117 -9.93 -7.57 -6.02
N GLY A 118 -9.87 -6.96 -7.20
CA GLY A 118 -11.00 -6.25 -7.83
C GLY A 118 -11.17 -4.76 -7.54
N CYS A 119 -10.56 -4.18 -6.51
CA CYS A 119 -10.73 -2.75 -6.26
C CYS A 119 -9.76 -1.91 -7.11
N ASP A 120 -10.33 -1.14 -8.03
CA ASP A 120 -9.64 -0.01 -8.64
C ASP A 120 -9.51 1.11 -7.60
N ILE A 121 -8.29 1.33 -7.12
CA ILE A 121 -7.99 2.39 -6.16
C ILE A 121 -7.25 3.49 -6.92
N PRO A 122 -7.97 4.53 -7.37
CA PRO A 122 -7.32 5.68 -7.98
C PRO A 122 -6.46 6.43 -6.93
N ASP A 123 -5.35 6.96 -7.44
CA ASP A 123 -4.51 7.97 -6.79
C ASP A 123 -3.75 7.56 -5.52
N VAL A 124 -3.22 6.34 -5.46
CA VAL A 124 -2.27 5.95 -4.39
C VAL A 124 -0.88 6.53 -4.70
N ALA A 125 -0.43 7.48 -3.88
CA ALA A 125 0.85 8.16 -4.05
C ALA A 125 2.05 7.33 -3.55
N LYS A 126 1.83 6.44 -2.57
CA LYS A 126 2.86 5.54 -2.05
C LYS A 126 2.33 4.13 -1.86
N VAL A 127 3.08 3.13 -2.31
CA VAL A 127 2.91 1.74 -1.90
C VAL A 127 4.16 1.32 -1.14
N VAL A 128 3.97 0.73 0.02
CA VAL A 128 5.05 0.23 0.88
C VAL A 128 4.82 -1.25 1.12
N GLN A 129 5.82 -2.08 0.85
CA GLN A 129 5.85 -3.48 1.25
C GLN A 129 6.74 -3.61 2.49
N PHE A 130 6.15 -3.99 3.61
CA PHE A 130 6.84 -4.19 4.87
C PHE A 130 7.41 -5.61 4.92
N LYS A 131 8.75 -5.72 4.87
CA LYS A 131 9.51 -6.96 4.69
C LYS A 131 9.31 -7.61 3.32
N ALA A 132 10.28 -8.41 2.92
CA ALA A 132 10.26 -9.13 1.65
C ALA A 132 9.05 -10.09 1.60
N PRO A 133 8.19 -10.01 0.57
CA PRO A 133 7.08 -10.94 0.40
C PRO A 133 7.59 -12.29 -0.12
N ASN A 134 6.71 -13.30 -0.09
CA ASN A 134 7.02 -14.66 -0.54
C ASN A 134 7.46 -14.76 -2.01
N SER A 135 7.17 -13.74 -2.83
CA SER A 135 7.63 -13.69 -4.22
C SER A 135 7.78 -12.25 -4.73
N LEU A 136 8.69 -12.06 -5.69
CA LEU A 136 8.82 -10.80 -6.41
C LEU A 136 7.53 -10.44 -7.16
N SER A 137 6.82 -11.43 -7.71
CA SER A 137 5.55 -11.23 -8.40
C SER A 137 4.49 -10.62 -7.47
N THR A 138 4.43 -11.07 -6.21
CA THR A 138 3.56 -10.48 -5.18
C THR A 138 3.94 -9.02 -4.93
N TRP A 139 5.23 -8.70 -4.82
CA TRP A 139 5.69 -7.31 -4.70
C TRP A 139 5.24 -6.47 -5.89
N LEU A 140 5.51 -6.91 -7.12
CA LEU A 140 5.18 -6.17 -8.34
C LEU A 140 3.67 -5.92 -8.47
N GLN A 141 2.84 -6.92 -8.15
CA GLN A 141 1.38 -6.78 -8.18
C GLN A 141 0.88 -5.76 -7.15
N ARG A 142 1.47 -5.75 -5.94
CA ARG A 142 1.14 -4.79 -4.87
C ARG A 142 1.63 -3.39 -5.25
N ALA A 143 2.87 -3.26 -5.71
CA ALA A 143 3.48 -2.00 -6.15
C ALA A 143 2.73 -1.34 -7.31
N GLY A 144 2.21 -2.13 -8.26
CA GLY A 144 1.40 -1.64 -9.39
C GLY A 144 0.08 -0.95 -9.00
N ARG A 145 -0.30 -0.96 -7.71
CA ARG A 145 -1.39 -0.14 -7.17
C ARG A 145 -1.03 1.33 -7.00
N ALA A 146 0.26 1.66 -6.96
CA ALA A 146 0.75 3.02 -6.97
C ALA A 146 0.51 3.67 -8.34
N GLY A 147 0.28 4.99 -8.36
CA GLY A 147 0.37 5.80 -9.58
C GLY A 147 -0.49 5.28 -10.73
N ARG A 148 -1.77 4.94 -10.48
CA ARG A 148 -2.69 4.52 -11.54
C ARG A 148 -2.98 5.65 -12.53
N SER A 149 -3.05 6.89 -12.06
CA SER A 149 -3.05 8.05 -12.95
C SER A 149 -1.62 8.36 -13.40
N ALA A 150 -1.42 8.48 -14.71
CA ALA A 150 -0.15 8.89 -15.30
C ALA A 150 0.29 10.31 -14.89
N SER A 151 -0.65 11.14 -14.39
CA SER A 151 -0.36 12.49 -13.90
C SER A 151 0.27 12.53 -12.50
N ILE A 152 0.34 11.39 -11.80
CA ILE A 152 0.86 11.31 -10.44
C ILE A 152 2.21 10.60 -10.45
N GLN A 153 3.23 11.25 -9.90
CA GLN A 153 4.49 10.60 -9.55
C GLN A 153 4.30 9.84 -8.24
N ALA A 154 4.28 8.51 -8.30
CA ALA A 154 4.12 7.65 -7.14
C ALA A 154 5.42 6.99 -6.74
N ARG A 155 5.48 6.47 -5.50
CA ARG A 155 6.66 5.75 -4.98
C ARG A 155 6.28 4.34 -4.55
N ALA A 156 7.07 3.36 -4.95
CA ALA A 156 6.95 1.97 -4.52
C ALA A 156 8.18 1.61 -3.68
N VAL A 157 8.00 1.44 -2.37
CA VAL A 157 9.07 1.17 -1.40
C VAL A 157 9.00 -0.27 -0.91
N LEU A 158 10.06 -1.04 -1.11
CA LEU A 158 10.25 -2.35 -0.52
C LEU A 158 11.21 -2.24 0.67
N LEU A 159 10.73 -2.58 1.87
CA LEU A 159 11.57 -2.66 3.07
C LEU A 159 12.15 -4.08 3.18
N ILE A 160 13.47 -4.21 3.27
CA ILE A 160 14.18 -5.50 3.35
C ILE A 160 15.02 -5.51 4.64
N GLN A 161 14.99 -6.62 5.37
CA GLN A 161 15.79 -6.81 6.59
C GLN A 161 17.24 -7.15 6.26
#